data_AF-A0A820KN86-F1
#
_entry.id   AF-A0A820KN86-F1
#
_cell.length_a   1.000
_cell.length_b   1.000
_cell.length_c   1.000
_cell.angle_alpha   90.00
_cell.angle_beta   90.00
_cell.angle_gamma   90.00
#
_symmetry.space_group_name_H-M   'P 1'
#
loop_
_entity.id
_entity.type
_entity.pdbx_description
1 polymer ?
#
loop_
_entity_poly.entity_id
_entity_poly.type
_entity_poly.pdbx_seq_one_letter_code
_entity_poly.pdbx_strand_id
1 'polypeptide(L)'
;ISKPEIRELETFIPVTPTVFIYNKDSVVENSYASIEDIPAIKNDECLWIDVIGVQNEVLLSSISRRFKIHPLVIADIATNDQRTKLDVF
;
A
#
# COMPACT_ATOMS: atom_id res chain seq x y z
N ILE A 1 3.85 -31.10 33.16
CA ILE A 1 2.90 -29.96 33.11
C ILE A 1 3.39 -29.07 31.97
N SER A 2 2.79 -29.23 30.80
CA SER A 2 3.21 -28.58 29.56
C SER A 2 2.76 -27.12 29.56
N LYS A 3 3.68 -26.23 29.21
CA LYS A 3 3.47 -24.78 29.07
C LYS A 3 2.49 -24.54 27.90
N PRO A 4 1.49 -23.65 28.01
CA PRO A 4 0.60 -23.38 26.90
C PRO A 4 1.36 -22.56 25.85
N GLU A 5 1.46 -23.08 24.63
CA GLU A 5 1.81 -22.30 23.44
C GLU A 5 0.68 -21.31 23.19
N ILE A 6 0.90 -20.06 23.60
CA ILE A 6 0.08 -18.94 23.13
C ILE A 6 0.48 -18.72 21.68
N ARG A 7 -0.26 -19.33 20.74
CA ARG A 7 -0.25 -18.91 19.35
C ARG A 7 -0.76 -17.47 19.32
N GLU A 8 0.14 -16.53 19.07
CA GLU A 8 -0.22 -15.16 18.72
C GLU A 8 -1.23 -15.23 17.58
N LEU A 9 -2.45 -14.76 17.84
CA LEU A 9 -3.43 -14.54 16.79
C LEU A 9 -2.90 -13.34 16.01
N GLU A 10 -2.11 -13.59 14.97
CA GLU A 10 -1.82 -12.61 13.93
C GLU A 10 -3.17 -12.17 13.38
N THR A 11 -3.68 -11.05 13.90
CA THR A 11 -4.91 -10.47 13.43
C THR A 11 -4.62 -10.04 12.01
N PHE A 12 -5.15 -10.78 11.04
CA PHE A 12 -5.03 -10.47 9.63
C PHE A 12 -5.85 -9.19 9.39
N ILE A 13 -5.21 -8.03 9.56
CA ILE A 13 -5.83 -6.75 9.27
C ILE A 13 -6.01 -6.75 7.74
N PRO A 14 -7.25 -6.75 7.22
CA PRO A 14 -7.45 -6.66 5.80
C PRO A 14 -6.85 -5.33 5.34
N VAL A 15 -5.85 -5.41 4.46
CA VAL A 15 -5.21 -4.20 3.94
C VAL A 15 -6.06 -3.66 2.81
N THR A 16 -7.08 -2.89 3.16
CA THR A 16 -7.87 -2.13 2.19
C THR A 16 -7.19 -0.78 1.95
N PRO A 17 -6.71 -0.50 0.73
CA PRO A 17 -6.14 0.81 0.42
C PRO A 17 -7.24 1.88 0.50
N THR A 18 -6.92 2.99 1.16
CA THR A 18 -7.73 4.20 1.10
C THR A 18 -7.23 5.04 -0.07
N VAL A 19 -8.14 5.46 -0.95
CA VAL A 19 -7.77 6.11 -2.21
C VAL A 19 -8.45 7.45 -2.33
N PHE A 20 -7.66 8.49 -2.54
CA PHE A 20 -8.13 9.83 -2.82
C PHE A 20 -7.93 10.14 -4.31
N ILE A 21 -9.00 10.53 -4.99
CA ILE A 21 -8.95 11.10 -6.33
C ILE A 21 -9.34 12.57 -6.21
N TYR A 22 -8.46 13.47 -6.60
CA TYR A 22 -8.67 14.90 -6.37
C TYR A 22 -8.10 15.77 -7.49
N ASN A 23 -8.59 16.99 -7.56
CA ASN A 23 -8.06 18.06 -8.41
C ASN A 23 -8.22 19.40 -7.69
N LYS A 24 -8.13 20.52 -8.42
CA LYS A 24 -8.28 21.87 -7.84
C LYS A 24 -9.70 22.18 -7.33
N ASP A 25 -10.70 21.44 -7.79
CA ASP A 25 -12.13 21.72 -7.57
C ASP A 25 -12.80 20.68 -6.63
N SER A 26 -12.26 19.45 -6.54
CA SER A 26 -12.86 18.38 -5.73
C SER A 26 -11.84 17.39 -5.16
N VAL A 27 -12.27 16.69 -4.10
CA VAL A 27 -11.59 15.53 -3.51
C VAL A 27 -12.63 14.45 -3.23
N VAL A 28 -12.33 13.21 -3.62
CA VAL A 28 -13.19 12.04 -3.38
C VAL A 28 -12.36 10.94 -2.73
N GLU A 29 -12.78 10.52 -1.55
CA GLU A 29 -12.23 9.35 -0.85
C GLU A 29 -13.01 8.10 -1.26
N ASN A 30 -12.28 7.03 -1.57
CA ASN A 30 -12.80 5.74 -1.98
C ASN A 30 -12.07 4.62 -1.23
N SER A 31 -12.74 3.49 -1.06
CA SER A 31 -12.15 2.25 -0.58
C SER A 31 -12.32 1.17 -1.64
N TYR A 32 -11.24 0.44 -1.93
CA TYR A 32 -11.24 -0.65 -2.89
C TYR A 32 -10.83 -1.96 -2.23
N ALA A 33 -11.36 -3.07 -2.72
CA ALA A 33 -11.00 -4.40 -2.23
C ALA A 33 -9.61 -4.84 -2.71
N SER A 34 -9.17 -4.31 -3.86
CA SER A 34 -7.85 -4.56 -4.43
C SER A 34 -7.27 -3.33 -5.11
N ILE A 35 -5.96 -3.34 -5.34
CA ILE A 35 -5.24 -2.29 -6.08
C ILE A 35 -5.63 -2.30 -7.56
N GLU A 36 -5.99 -3.47 -8.09
CA GLU A 36 -6.42 -3.68 -9.46
C GLU A 36 -7.78 -3.03 -9.75
N ASP A 37 -8.64 -2.87 -8.74
CA ASP A 37 -9.95 -2.23 -8.87
C ASP A 37 -9.86 -0.69 -8.94
N ILE A 38 -8.67 -0.11 -8.65
CA ILE A 38 -8.47 1.34 -8.70
C ILE A 38 -8.52 1.81 -10.16
N PRO A 39 -9.45 2.72 -10.51
CA PRO A 39 -9.63 3.17 -11.87
C PRO A 39 -8.45 4.01 -12.35
N ALA A 40 -8.32 4.15 -13.67
CA ALA A 40 -7.48 5.20 -14.23
C ALA A 40 -8.11 6.57 -13.94
N ILE A 41 -7.28 7.54 -13.57
CA ILE A 41 -7.69 8.93 -13.36
C ILE A 41 -7.61 9.73 -14.66
N LYS A 42 -8.30 10.87 -14.71
CA LYS A 42 -8.18 11.83 -15.82
C LYS A 42 -6.86 12.61 -15.75
N ASN A 43 -6.50 13.28 -16.84
CA ASN A 43 -5.24 14.03 -16.94
C ASN A 43 -5.13 15.21 -15.94
N ASP A 44 -6.26 15.75 -15.46
CA ASP A 44 -6.35 16.85 -14.51
C ASP A 44 -6.55 16.39 -13.05
N GLU A 45 -6.56 15.08 -12.82
CA GLU A 45 -6.76 14.47 -11.51
C GLU A 45 -5.42 13.94 -10.96
N CYS A 46 -5.33 13.89 -9.63
CA CYS A 46 -4.27 13.24 -8.88
C CYS A 46 -4.84 12.03 -8.14
N LEU A 47 -4.06 10.96 -8.07
CA LEU A 47 -4.38 9.73 -7.34
C LEU A 47 -3.42 9.61 -6.15
N TRP A 48 -3.96 9.61 -4.94
CA TRP A 48 -3.23 9.28 -3.72
C TRP A 48 -3.76 7.99 -3.12
N ILE A 49 -2.89 7.00 -2.99
CA ILE A 49 -3.20 5.70 -2.40
C ILE A 49 -2.49 5.64 -1.06
N ASP A 50 -3.27 5.59 0.02
CA ASP A 50 -2.78 5.34 1.37
C ASP A 50 -2.78 3.82 1.63
N VAL A 51 -1.60 3.31 1.98
CA VAL A 51 -1.34 1.87 2.11
C VAL A 51 -0.78 1.61 3.51
N ILE A 52 -1.60 0.95 4.34
CA ILE A 52 -1.25 0.59 5.71
C ILE A 52 -0.81 -0.87 5.74
N GLY A 53 0.31 -1.19 6.39
CA GLY A 53 0.75 -2.58 6.53
C GLY A 53 1.59 -3.06 5.35
N VAL A 54 2.61 -2.28 4.96
CA VAL A 54 3.55 -2.59 3.87
C VAL A 54 4.32 -3.91 4.05
N GLN A 55 4.25 -4.57 5.21
CA GLN A 55 4.75 -5.94 5.38
C GLN A 55 4.00 -7.00 4.57
N ASN A 56 2.84 -6.67 3.98
CA ASN A 56 2.10 -7.58 3.12
C ASN A 56 2.72 -7.66 1.71
N GLU A 57 3.53 -8.69 1.49
CA GLU A 57 4.22 -8.93 0.21
C GLU A 57 3.25 -9.05 -0.99
N VAL A 58 2.07 -9.63 -0.78
CA VAL A 58 1.07 -9.80 -1.86
C VAL A 58 0.58 -8.43 -2.34
N LEU A 59 0.25 -7.54 -1.40
CA LEU A 59 -0.18 -6.19 -1.71
C LEU A 59 0.92 -5.38 -2.41
N LEU A 60 2.14 -5.41 -1.86
CA LEU A 60 3.27 -4.70 -2.45
C LEU A 60 3.60 -5.19 -3.85
N SER A 61 3.49 -6.50 -4.11
CA SER A 61 3.67 -7.08 -5.44
C SER A 61 2.59 -6.61 -6.42
N SER A 62 1.32 -6.56 -5.98
CA SER A 62 0.23 -5.99 -6.78
C SER A 62 0.48 -4.51 -7.15
N ILE A 63 0.93 -3.70 -6.19
CA ILE A 63 1.31 -2.29 -6.42
C ILE A 63 2.46 -2.19 -7.43
N SER A 64 3.53 -2.97 -7.21
CA SER A 64 4.70 -3.02 -8.11
C SER A 64 4.30 -3.28 -9.55
N ARG A 65 3.48 -4.31 -9.77
CA ARG A 65 3.01 -4.71 -11.10
C ARG A 65 2.08 -3.66 -11.71
N ARG A 66 1.13 -3.13 -10.94
CA ARG A 66 0.12 -2.19 -11.45
C ARG A 66 0.71 -0.84 -11.85
N PHE A 67 1.65 -0.33 -11.08
CA PHE A 67 2.27 0.98 -11.30
C PHE A 67 3.67 0.90 -11.92
N LYS A 68 4.13 -0.32 -12.27
CA LYS A 68 5.44 -0.58 -12.87
C LYS A 68 6.60 -0.04 -12.00
N ILE A 69 6.43 -0.11 -10.69
CA ILE A 69 7.47 0.27 -9.73
C ILE A 69 8.49 -0.86 -9.68
N HIS A 70 9.78 -0.53 -9.80
CA HIS A 70 10.84 -1.51 -9.81
C HIS A 70 10.86 -2.33 -8.50
N PRO A 71 11.03 -3.66 -8.54
CA PRO A 71 10.99 -4.51 -7.34
C PRO A 71 11.96 -4.10 -6.22
N LEU A 72 13.12 -3.51 -6.56
CA LEU A 72 14.05 -2.98 -5.55
C LEU A 72 13.46 -1.84 -4.72
N VAL A 73 12.70 -0.94 -5.34
CA VAL A 73 12.04 0.17 -4.61
C VAL A 73 11.00 -0.38 -3.64
N ILE A 74 10.31 -1.46 -4.03
CA ILE A 74 9.33 -2.14 -3.19
C ILE A 74 10.01 -2.85 -2.01
N ALA A 75 11.16 -3.49 -2.26
CA ALA A 75 11.98 -4.07 -1.20
C ALA A 75 12.47 -3.01 -0.21
N ASP A 76 12.86 -1.82 -0.69
CA ASP A 76 13.22 -0.69 0.16
C ASP A 76 12.05 -0.21 1.02
N ILE A 77 10.83 -0.13 0.46
CA ILE A 77 9.60 0.22 1.20
C ILE A 77 9.23 -0.84 2.26
N ALA A 78 9.39 -2.13 1.94
CA ALA A 78 9.10 -3.23 2.86
C ALA A 78 10.08 -3.32 4.04
N THR A 79 11.27 -2.74 3.90
CA THR A 79 12.35 -2.84 4.89
C THR A 79 12.19 -1.77 5.96
N ASN A 80 11.62 -2.15 7.10
CA ASN A 80 11.38 -1.26 8.26
C ASN A 80 12.67 -0.84 9.02
N ASP A 81 13.84 -1.38 8.63
CA ASP A 81 15.15 -1.06 9.22
C ASP A 81 15.90 0.08 8.50
N GLN A 82 15.28 0.73 7.50
CA GLN A 82 15.92 1.84 6.81
C GLN A 82 15.71 3.17 7.57
N ARG A 83 16.83 3.84 7.90
CA ARG A 83 16.81 5.26 8.30
C ARG A 83 16.17 6.08 7.18
N THR A 84 15.25 6.98 7.52
CA THR A 84 14.60 7.93 6.60
C THR A 84 15.59 8.51 5.58
N LYS A 85 15.35 8.27 4.29
CA LYS A 85 16.14 8.82 3.18
C LYS A 85 15.21 9.46 2.15
N LEU A 86 15.59 10.64 1.65
CA LEU A 86 14.94 11.33 0.53
C LEU A 86 15.81 11.14 -0.71
N ASP A 87 15.27 10.54 -1.76
CA ASP A 87 15.91 10.48 -3.08
C ASP A 87 15.12 11.37 -4.07
N VAL A 88 15.83 12.27 -4.75
CA VAL A 88 15.28 13.19 -5.76
C VAL A 88 15.80 12.72 -7.12
N PHE A 89 14.90 12.48 -8.09
CA PHE A 89 15.22 12.14 -9.48
C PHE A 89 14.86 13.29 -10.42
#